data_AF-A0AAD6L6F3-F1
#
_entry.id   AF-A0AAD6L6F3-F1
#
_cell.length_a   1.000
_cell.length_b   1.000
_cell.length_c   1.000
_cell.angle_alpha   90.00
_cell.angle_beta   90.00
_cell.angle_gamma   90.00
#
_symmetry.space_group_name_H-M   'P 1'
#
loop_
_entity.id
_entity.type
_entity.pdbx_description
1 polymer ?
#
loop_
_entity_poly.entity_id
_entity_poly.type
_entity_poly.pdbx_seq_one_letter_code
_entity_poly.pdbx_strand_id
1 'polypeptide(L)' 'MAHPWPDHFYPLQVAMGAAGDDAEAKLVHRSWTEDQLFRHFNIEVRPHVNSLSN' A
#
# COMPACT_ATOMS: atom_id res chain seq x y z
N MET A 1 0.35 -16.19 16.06
CA MET A 1 -0.74 -15.21 15.82
C MET A 1 -0.08 -13.96 15.23
N ALA A 2 -0.14 -13.77 13.91
CA ALA A 2 0.39 -12.58 13.27
C ALA A 2 -0.57 -11.42 13.52
N HIS A 3 -0.30 -10.63 14.57
CA HIS A 3 -0.97 -9.35 14.78
C HIS A 3 -0.49 -8.37 13.70
N PRO A 4 -1.36 -7.81 12.85
CA PRO A 4 -1.01 -6.62 12.08
C PRO A 4 -0.86 -5.47 13.08
N TRP A 5 0.36 -5.23 13.54
CA TRP A 5 0.62 -4.10 14.41
C TRP A 5 0.49 -2.80 13.59
N PRO A 6 -0.15 -1.74 14.13
CA PRO A 6 -0.46 -0.52 13.38
C PRO A 6 0.74 0.12 12.66
N ASP A 7 1.92 0.00 13.25
CA ASP A 7 3.19 0.56 12.77
C ASP A 7 3.54 0.19 11.33
N HIS A 8 3.09 -0.98 10.85
CA HIS A 8 3.43 -1.46 9.50
C HIS A 8 2.56 -0.83 8.40
N PHE A 9 1.44 -0.18 8.75
CA PHE A 9 0.54 0.47 7.80
C PHE A 9 0.68 1.99 7.75
N TYR A 10 1.35 2.63 8.71
CA TYR A 10 1.56 4.08 8.70
C TYR A 10 2.25 4.58 7.43
N PRO A 11 3.30 3.94 6.89
CA PRO A 11 3.91 4.39 5.65
C PRO A 11 2.92 4.39 4.47
N LEU A 12 2.02 3.39 4.43
CA LEU A 12 0.97 3.33 3.42
C LEU A 12 -0.09 4.43 3.63
N GLN A 13 -0.52 4.68 4.85
CA GLN A 13 -1.46 5.76 5.16
C GLN A 13 -0.90 7.13 4.77
N VAL A 14 0.38 7.38 5.04
CA VAL A 14 1.08 8.61 4.63
C VAL A 14 1.14 8.70 3.11
N ALA A 15 1.48 7.62 2.42
CA ALA A 15 1.52 7.59 0.96
C ALA A 15 0.14 7.85 0.33
N MET A 16 -0.92 7.26 0.89
CA MET A 16 -2.30 7.50 0.45
C MET A 16 -2.73 8.96 0.66
N GLY A 17 -2.49 9.51 1.85
CA GLY A 17 -2.81 10.91 2.15
C GLY A 17 -2.02 11.91 1.28
N ALA A 18 -0.76 11.60 0.96
CA ALA A 18 0.06 12.41 0.06
C ALA A 18 -0.38 12.32 -1.42
N ALA A 19 -1.06 11.25 -1.82
CA ALA A 19 -1.50 11.03 -3.20
C ALA A 19 -2.84 11.72 -3.53
N GLY A 20 -3.58 12.19 -2.53
CA GLY A 20 -4.84 12.94 -2.68
C GLY A 20 -6.10 12.09 -2.54
N ASP A 21 -7.26 12.75 -2.47
CA ASP A 21 -8.55 12.14 -2.07
C ASP A 21 -9.05 11.03 -3.02
N ASP A 22 -8.66 11.08 -4.29
CA ASP A 22 -9.03 10.08 -5.32
C ASP A 22 -7.90 9.06 -5.59
N ALA A 23 -6.86 9.01 -4.75
CA ALA A 23 -5.75 8.08 -4.94
C ALA A 23 -6.17 6.62 -4.81
N GLU A 24 -5.66 5.78 -5.70
CA GLU A 24 -5.92 4.34 -5.70
C GLU A 24 -4.66 3.57 -5.26
N ALA A 25 -4.84 2.54 -4.42
CA ALA A 25 -3.78 1.61 -4.06
C ALA A 25 -4.03 0.22 -4.64
N LYS A 26 -2.98 -0.39 -5.20
CA LYS A 26 -3.03 -1.75 -5.75
C LYS A 26 -1.95 -2.63 -5.14
N LEU A 27 -2.34 -3.85 -4.73
CA LEU A 27 -1.39 -4.89 -4.35
C LEU A 27 -0.65 -5.39 -5.60
N VAL A 28 0.64 -5.14 -5.69
CA VAL A 28 1.47 -5.53 -6.84
C VAL A 28 2.31 -6.78 -6.57
N HIS A 29 2.58 -7.08 -5.30
CA HIS A 29 3.28 -8.31 -4.92
C HIS A 29 2.86 -8.77 -3.53
N ARG A 30 2.69 -10.09 -3.37
CA ARG A 30 2.55 -10.73 -2.06
C ARG A 30 3.43 -11.97 -2.01
N SER A 31 4.20 -12.12 -0.94
CA SER A 31 4.98 -13.33 -0.69
C SER A 31 4.70 -13.87 0.72
N TRP A 32 4.89 -15.18 0.87
CA TRP A 32 4.92 -15.86 2.15
C TRP A 32 6.30 -16.49 2.31
N THR A 33 6.97 -16.19 3.41
CA THR A 33 8.10 -16.99 3.87
C THR A 33 7.59 -18.01 4.89
N GLU A 34 8.08 -19.25 4.78
CA GLU A 34 7.63 -20.42 5.56
C GLU A 34 7.80 -20.22 7.08
N ASP A 35 8.61 -19.26 7.53
CA ASP A 35 8.93 -19.01 8.95
C ASP A 35 8.02 -17.95 9.65
N GLN A 36 6.75 -17.89 9.21
CA GLN A 36 5.56 -17.39 9.92
C GLN A 36 5.59 -16.09 10.76
N LEU A 37 6.49 -15.14 10.53
CA LEU A 37 6.46 -13.83 11.23
C LEU A 37 6.32 -12.60 10.33
N PHE A 38 6.66 -12.70 9.03
CA PHE A 38 6.60 -11.54 8.13
C PHE A 38 5.86 -11.87 6.84
N ARG A 39 4.72 -11.20 6.65
CA ARG A 39 4.03 -11.11 5.37
C ARG A 39 4.60 -9.90 4.65
N HIS A 40 5.16 -10.09 3.47
CA HIS A 40 5.63 -8.97 2.66
C HIS A 40 4.59 -8.65 1.59
N PHE A 41 4.13 -7.40 1.58
CA PHE A 41 3.20 -6.88 0.59
C PHE A 41 3.84 -5.65 -0.06
N ASN A 42 3.93 -5.65 -1.39
CA ASN A 42 4.25 -4.43 -2.12
C ASN A 42 2.95 -3.83 -2.63
N ILE A 43 2.72 -2.56 -2.33
CA ILE A 43 1.54 -1.81 -2.71
C ILE A 43 2.01 -0.61 -3.54
N GLU A 44 1.41 -0.44 -4.71
CA GLU A 44 1.59 0.74 -5.56
C GLU A 44 0.47 1.73 -5.26
N VAL A 45 0.82 2.95 -4.89
CA VAL A 45 -0.13 4.07 -4.73
C VAL A 45 -0.07 4.92 -5.99
N ARG A 46 -1.23 5.13 -6.61
CA ARG A 46 -1.38 5.94 -7.82
C ARG A 46 -2.20 7.20 -7.50
N PRO A 47 -1.64 8.40 -7.68
CA PRO A 47 -2.43 9.62 -7.60
C PRO A 47 -3.39 9.67 -8.80
N HIS A 48 -4.63 10.11 -8.55
CA HIS A 48 -5.57 10.39 -9.62
C HIS A 48 -5.22 11.72 -10.28
N VAL A 49 -4.24 11.68 -11.17
CA VAL A 49 -4.10 12.74 -12.16
C VAL A 49 -5.21 12.49 -13.18
N ASN A 50 -6.20 13.37 -13.21
CA ASN A 50 -7.09 13.48 -14.37
C ASN A 50 -6.16 13.47 -15.59
N SER A 51 -6.22 12.42 -16.41
CA SER A 51 -5.48 12.37 -17.66
C SER A 51 -5.81 13.68 -18.35
N LEU A 52 -4.83 14.57 -18.48
CA LEU A 52 -5.02 15.81 -19.21
C LEU A 52 -5.60 15.39 -20.56
N SER A 53 -6.87 15.77 -20.74
CA SER A 53 -7.57 15.70 -22.00
C SER A 53 -6.65 16.31 -23.04
N ASN A 54 -6.20 15.49 -23.98
CA ASN A 54 -5.69 15.95 -25.25
C ASN A 54 -6.71 15.55 -26.32
#